data_AF-A0A8J8E1S2-F1
#
_entry.id   AF-A0A8J8E1S2-F1
#
_cell.length_a   1.000
_cell.length_b   1.000
_cell.length_c   1.000
_cell.angle_alpha   90.00
_cell.angle_beta   90.00
_cell.angle_gamma   90.00
#
_symmetry.space_group_name_H-M   'P 1'
#
loop_
_entity.id
_entity.type
_entity.pdbx_description
1 polymer ?
#
loop_
_entity_poly.entity_id
_entity_poly.type
_entity_poly.pdbx_seq_one_letter_code
_entity_poly.pdbx_strand_id
1 'polypeptide(L)'
;MRCKFCERPAFIKLHYPRMYLCPEHFTEYFERKVKRTIKRYKMLKPDERVLVVVSGGKDSAVTAYVLKKLGYNIECLHINLGIGEYSEKGERYAKTQCEKIGAPLHIVRIKELLGYGIGEVRTRRPTCSYCGLTKRYIFNKFAYDNGFDAVATGHNL
;
A
#
# COMPACT_ATOMS: atom_id res chain seq x y z
N MET A 1 -32.07 6.21 0.68
CA MET A 1 -31.72 5.64 -0.65
C MET A 1 -31.27 4.20 -0.47
N ARG A 2 -31.68 3.28 -1.37
CA ARG A 2 -31.31 1.85 -1.33
C ARG A 2 -30.14 1.55 -2.27
N CYS A 3 -29.47 0.43 -2.06
CA CYS A 3 -28.44 -0.06 -2.96
C CYS A 3 -29.00 -0.35 -4.36
N LYS A 4 -28.20 -0.09 -5.41
CA LYS A 4 -28.56 -0.38 -6.81
C LYS A 4 -28.79 -1.87 -7.08
N PHE A 5 -28.11 -2.75 -6.34
CA PHE A 5 -28.08 -4.19 -6.62
C PHE A 5 -28.85 -5.03 -5.57
N CYS A 6 -29.36 -4.43 -4.50
CA CYS A 6 -30.17 -5.13 -3.49
C CYS A 6 -31.01 -4.14 -2.67
N GLU A 7 -31.84 -4.65 -1.76
CA GLU A 7 -32.73 -3.82 -0.95
C GLU A 7 -32.08 -3.12 0.26
N ARG A 8 -30.83 -3.45 0.59
CA ARG A 8 -30.13 -2.87 1.74
C ARG A 8 -29.95 -1.35 1.65
N PRO A 9 -29.86 -0.64 2.79
CA PRO A 9 -29.53 0.78 2.83
C PRO A 9 -28.21 1.08 2.09
N ALA A 10 -28.18 2.23 1.41
CA ALA A 10 -26.96 2.70 0.78
C ALA A 10 -25.93 3.15 1.82
N PHE A 11 -24.70 2.63 1.71
CA PHE A 11 -23.53 3.05 2.47
C PHE A 11 -22.82 4.22 1.79
N ILE A 12 -22.75 4.21 0.45
CA ILE A 12 -22.06 5.24 -0.33
C ILE A 12 -22.82 5.60 -1.60
N LYS A 13 -22.70 6.86 -2.01
CA LYS A 13 -23.09 7.35 -3.34
C LYS A 13 -21.84 7.53 -4.19
N LEU A 14 -21.71 6.73 -5.25
CA LEU A 14 -20.72 6.96 -6.29
C LEU A 14 -21.20 8.08 -7.23
N HIS A 15 -20.28 8.94 -7.65
CA HIS A 15 -20.56 10.01 -8.61
C HIS A 15 -20.31 9.59 -10.06
N TYR A 16 -19.35 8.68 -10.29
CA TYR A 16 -19.01 8.19 -11.62
C TYR A 16 -18.69 6.68 -11.64
N PRO A 17 -19.51 5.86 -12.33
CA PRO A 17 -20.90 6.16 -12.72
C PRO A 17 -21.78 6.43 -11.50
N ARG A 18 -22.83 7.26 -11.65
CA ARG A 18 -23.70 7.64 -10.54
C ARG A 18 -24.52 6.44 -10.03
N MET A 19 -24.32 6.01 -8.78
CA MET A 19 -25.09 4.93 -8.16
C MET A 19 -24.95 4.92 -6.63
N TYR A 20 -25.89 4.26 -5.96
CA TYR A 20 -25.86 4.05 -4.51
C TYR A 20 -25.55 2.58 -4.20
N LEU A 21 -24.63 2.30 -3.28
CA LEU A 21 -24.18 0.93 -2.98
C LEU A 21 -24.22 0.66 -1.48
N CYS A 22 -24.63 -0.55 -1.08
CA CYS A 22 -24.43 -1.07 0.28
C CYS A 22 -22.95 -1.47 0.48
N PRO A 23 -22.49 -1.75 1.71
CA PRO A 23 -21.08 -2.03 1.98
C PRO A 23 -20.48 -3.15 1.12
N GLU A 24 -21.22 -4.23 0.89
CA GLU A 24 -20.78 -5.42 0.16
C GLU A 24 -20.64 -5.12 -1.33
N HIS A 25 -21.65 -4.51 -1.95
CA HIS A 25 -21.60 -4.15 -3.36
C HIS A 25 -20.61 -3.02 -3.65
N PHE A 26 -20.34 -2.14 -2.68
CA PHE A 26 -19.23 -1.18 -2.79
C PHE A 26 -17.88 -1.89 -2.77
N THR A 27 -17.69 -2.84 -1.86
CA THR A 27 -16.45 -3.62 -1.74
C THR A 27 -16.18 -4.41 -3.03
N GLU A 28 -17.19 -5.12 -3.54
CA GLU A 28 -17.09 -5.84 -4.83
C GLU A 28 -16.80 -4.87 -5.98
N TYR A 29 -17.50 -3.73 -6.04
CA TYR A 29 -17.26 -2.71 -7.06
C TYR A 29 -15.81 -2.21 -7.01
N PHE A 30 -15.29 -1.92 -5.83
CA PHE A 30 -13.93 -1.41 -5.64
C PHE A 30 -12.89 -2.44 -6.09
N GLU A 31 -13.01 -3.69 -5.66
CA GLU A 31 -12.14 -4.79 -6.05
C GLU A 31 -12.16 -5.02 -7.57
N ARG A 32 -13.35 -5.00 -8.18
CA ARG A 32 -13.50 -5.10 -9.64
C ARG A 32 -12.88 -3.91 -10.36
N LYS A 33 -12.96 -2.70 -9.80
CA LYS A 33 -12.33 -1.50 -10.38
C LYS A 33 -10.81 -1.64 -10.37
N VAL A 34 -10.22 -2.08 -9.26
CA VAL A 34 -8.77 -2.35 -9.17
C VAL A 34 -8.34 -3.42 -10.16
N LYS A 35 -9.03 -4.57 -10.21
CA LYS A 35 -8.77 -5.65 -11.17
C LYS A 35 -8.83 -5.17 -12.62
N ARG A 36 -9.81 -4.31 -12.96
CA ARG A 36 -9.92 -3.70 -14.28
C ARG A 36 -8.75 -2.78 -14.61
N THR A 37 -8.28 -1.97 -13.65
CA THR A 37 -7.11 -1.11 -13.84
C THR A 37 -5.86 -1.94 -14.12
N ILE A 38 -5.59 -2.97 -13.32
CA ILE A 38 -4.45 -3.87 -13.50
C ILE A 38 -4.48 -4.51 -14.90
N LYS A 39 -5.64 -5.05 -15.30
CA LYS A 39 -5.82 -5.66 -16.64
C LYS A 39 -5.64 -4.65 -17.77
N ARG A 40 -6.24 -3.45 -17.65
CA ARG A 40 -6.22 -2.42 -18.69
C ARG A 40 -4.81 -1.96 -19.02
N TYR A 41 -4.00 -1.74 -18.00
CA TYR A 41 -2.64 -1.22 -18.14
C TYR A 41 -1.56 -2.32 -18.08
N LYS A 42 -1.96 -3.60 -18.05
CA LYS A 42 -1.06 -4.75 -17.97
C LYS A 42 -0.04 -4.61 -16.82
N MET A 43 -0.52 -4.17 -15.65
CA MET A 43 0.35 -3.79 -14.53
C MET A 43 0.99 -4.99 -13.83
N LEU A 44 0.26 -6.10 -13.71
CA LEU A 44 0.68 -7.29 -12.98
C LEU A 44 0.14 -8.56 -13.66
N LYS A 45 0.92 -9.64 -13.62
CA LYS A 45 0.52 -10.99 -14.00
C LYS A 45 0.24 -11.86 -12.77
N PRO A 46 -0.58 -12.93 -12.88
CA PRO A 46 -0.95 -13.76 -11.73
C PRO A 46 0.21 -14.51 -11.07
N ASP A 47 1.27 -14.80 -11.82
CA ASP A 47 2.45 -15.58 -11.43
C ASP A 47 3.60 -14.72 -10.86
N GLU A 48 3.50 -13.39 -10.95
CA GLU A 48 4.53 -12.46 -10.47
C GLU A 48 4.56 -12.38 -8.93
N ARG A 49 5.77 -12.32 -8.36
CA ARG A 49 6.02 -11.96 -6.96
C ARG A 49 6.00 -10.44 -6.83
N VAL A 50 5.03 -9.92 -6.10
CA VAL A 50 4.78 -8.49 -5.99
C VAL A 50 5.15 -7.97 -4.59
N LEU A 51 6.03 -6.97 -4.55
CA LEU A 51 6.34 -6.25 -3.32
C LEU A 51 5.41 -5.06 -3.14
N VAL A 52 4.61 -5.03 -2.08
CA VAL A 52 3.76 -3.89 -1.75
C VAL A 52 4.43 -3.01 -0.70
N VAL A 53 4.68 -1.74 -1.03
CA VAL A 53 5.30 -0.80 -0.09
C VAL A 53 4.22 -0.22 0.84
N VAL A 54 4.22 -0.64 2.10
CA VAL A 54 3.22 -0.28 3.12
C VAL A 54 3.74 0.78 4.09
N SER A 55 3.07 1.93 4.17
CA SER A 55 3.48 3.04 5.04
C SER A 55 2.86 3.00 6.44
N GLY A 56 1.90 2.11 6.69
CA GLY A 56 0.98 2.16 7.83
C GLY A 56 -0.27 3.02 7.56
N GLY A 57 -0.31 3.73 6.43
CA GLY A 57 -1.48 4.49 5.98
C GLY A 57 -2.49 3.63 5.20
N LYS A 58 -3.74 4.11 5.14
CA LYS A 58 -4.88 3.39 4.52
C LYS A 58 -4.63 2.98 3.07
N ASP A 59 -3.96 3.81 2.28
CA ASP A 59 -3.92 3.62 0.82
C ASP A 59 -3.08 2.39 0.45
N SER A 60 -1.86 2.32 0.97
CA SER A 60 -0.99 1.15 0.78
C SER A 60 -1.52 -0.12 1.46
N ALA A 61 -2.20 0.02 2.60
CA ALA A 61 -2.86 -1.10 3.26
C ALA A 61 -4.00 -1.69 2.39
N VAL A 62 -4.83 -0.82 1.80
CA VAL A 62 -5.90 -1.24 0.87
C VAL A 62 -5.31 -1.84 -0.41
N THR A 63 -4.20 -1.32 -0.92
CA THR A 63 -3.48 -1.93 -2.05
C THR A 63 -3.07 -3.37 -1.73
N ALA A 64 -2.39 -3.60 -0.60
CA ALA A 64 -2.00 -4.95 -0.18
C ALA A 64 -3.22 -5.86 0.02
N TYR A 65 -4.26 -5.37 0.71
CA TYR A 65 -5.49 -6.13 0.96
C TYR A 65 -6.15 -6.59 -0.35
N VAL A 66 -6.35 -5.67 -1.30
CA VAL A 66 -7.06 -6.00 -2.55
C VAL A 66 -6.21 -6.89 -3.44
N LEU A 67 -4.89 -6.67 -3.54
CA LEU A 67 -4.02 -7.56 -4.32
C LEU A 67 -4.02 -8.98 -3.75
N LYS A 68 -3.92 -9.13 -2.42
CA LYS A 68 -4.02 -10.44 -1.75
C LYS A 68 -5.36 -11.12 -2.05
N LYS A 69 -6.47 -10.38 -1.91
CA LYS A 69 -7.82 -10.91 -2.15
C LYS A 69 -8.07 -11.29 -3.61
N LEU A 70 -7.42 -10.61 -4.56
CA LEU A 70 -7.46 -10.95 -5.98
C LEU A 70 -6.58 -12.17 -6.35
N GLY A 71 -5.84 -12.73 -5.38
CA GLY A 71 -5.03 -13.93 -5.56
C GLY A 71 -3.59 -13.67 -6.01
N TYR A 72 -3.09 -12.44 -5.94
CA TYR A 72 -1.69 -12.16 -6.27
C TYR A 72 -0.76 -12.65 -5.17
N ASN A 73 0.43 -13.12 -5.58
CA ASN A 73 1.50 -13.48 -4.67
C ASN A 73 2.19 -12.20 -4.16
N ILE A 74 1.79 -11.75 -2.98
CA ILE A 74 2.29 -10.51 -2.40
C ILE A 74 3.12 -10.74 -1.13
N GLU A 75 4.15 -9.91 -0.98
CA GLU A 75 4.82 -9.63 0.28
C GLU A 75 4.85 -8.12 0.50
N CYS A 76 4.94 -7.68 1.73
CA CYS A 76 4.89 -6.27 2.11
C CYS A 76 6.26 -5.78 2.59
N LEU A 77 6.59 -4.52 2.31
CA LEU A 77 7.75 -3.83 2.86
C LEU A 77 7.31 -2.54 3.58
N HIS A 78 7.68 -2.42 4.85
CA HIS A 78 7.63 -1.17 5.59
C HIS A 78 9.02 -0.57 5.75
N ILE A 79 9.15 0.74 5.52
CA ILE A 79 10.39 1.48 5.76
C ILE A 79 10.17 2.40 6.95
N ASN A 80 10.73 2.04 8.09
CA ASN A 80 10.73 2.88 9.28
C ASN A 80 11.77 4.00 9.10
N LEU A 81 11.30 5.24 9.13
CA LEU A 81 12.09 6.44 8.81
C LEU A 81 12.90 6.97 10.00
N GLY A 82 12.82 6.36 11.19
CA GLY A 82 13.53 6.82 12.38
C GLY A 82 13.05 8.16 12.93
N ILE A 83 11.85 8.62 12.55
CA ILE A 83 11.24 9.88 13.03
C ILE A 83 10.46 9.59 14.33
N GLY A 84 11.17 9.28 15.42
CA GLY A 84 10.61 9.04 16.76
C GLY A 84 9.29 8.25 16.78
N GLU A 85 8.35 8.69 17.63
CA GLU A 85 7.04 8.06 17.81
C GLU A 85 6.22 7.96 16.50
N TYR A 86 6.39 8.91 15.57
CA TYR A 86 5.69 8.86 14.29
C TYR A 86 6.04 7.58 13.51
N SER A 87 7.32 7.25 13.44
CA SER A 87 7.77 6.05 12.71
C SER A 87 7.46 4.76 13.46
N GLU A 88 7.55 4.76 14.79
CA GLU A 88 7.15 3.61 15.61
C GLU A 88 5.65 3.30 15.47
N LYS A 89 4.80 4.33 15.49
CA LYS A 89 3.36 4.17 15.29
C LYS A 89 3.05 3.67 13.88
N GLY A 90 3.73 4.22 12.87
CA GLY A 90 3.63 3.75 11.48
C GLY A 90 3.99 2.28 11.32
N GLU A 91 5.10 1.85 11.95
CA GLU A 91 5.54 0.45 11.93
C GLU A 91 4.53 -0.47 12.63
N ARG A 92 4.00 -0.06 13.80
CA ARG A 92 2.94 -0.82 14.50
C ARG A 92 1.70 -1.00 13.64
N TYR A 93 1.24 0.06 12.97
CA TYR A 93 0.09 -0.06 12.07
C TYR A 93 0.38 -0.97 10.89
N ALA A 94 1.56 -0.87 10.27
CA ALA A 94 1.94 -1.73 9.16
C ALA A 94 1.96 -3.22 9.56
N LYS A 95 2.48 -3.53 10.76
CA LYS A 95 2.43 -4.88 11.34
C LYS A 95 1.00 -5.39 11.48
N THR A 96 0.14 -4.66 12.18
CA THR A 96 -1.27 -5.05 12.38
C THR A 96 -2.04 -5.17 11.06
N GLN A 97 -1.75 -4.31 10.08
CA GLN A 97 -2.38 -4.38 8.76
C GLN A 97 -1.95 -5.66 8.03
N CYS A 98 -0.66 -5.97 7.96
CA CYS A 98 -0.16 -7.14 7.24
C CYS A 98 -0.56 -8.46 7.91
N GLU A 99 -0.63 -8.48 9.24
CA GLU A 99 -1.17 -9.60 10.02
C GLU A 99 -2.63 -9.87 9.64
N LYS A 100 -3.49 -8.83 9.63
CA LYS A 100 -4.90 -8.95 9.22
C LYS A 100 -5.08 -9.34 7.75
N ILE A 101 -4.16 -8.92 6.88
CA ILE A 101 -4.18 -9.24 5.44
C ILE A 101 -3.67 -10.68 5.19
N GLY A 102 -2.85 -11.24 6.09
CA GLY A 102 -2.18 -12.52 5.87
C GLY A 102 -1.08 -12.42 4.81
N ALA A 103 -0.31 -11.33 4.83
CA ALA A 103 0.84 -11.12 3.93
C ALA A 103 2.15 -11.01 4.75
N PRO A 104 3.24 -11.67 4.33
CA PRO A 104 4.56 -11.49 4.95
C PRO A 104 4.97 -10.02 4.97
N LEU A 105 5.55 -9.56 6.07
CA LEU A 105 6.01 -8.18 6.24
C LEU A 105 7.51 -8.13 6.51
N HIS A 106 8.21 -7.43 5.64
CA HIS A 106 9.61 -7.02 5.79
C HIS A 106 9.69 -5.61 6.37
N ILE A 107 10.67 -5.38 7.23
CA ILE A 107 10.88 -4.07 7.87
C ILE A 107 12.33 -3.65 7.64
N VAL A 108 12.50 -2.49 7.02
CA VAL A 108 13.80 -1.81 6.93
C VAL A 108 13.74 -0.57 7.83
N ARG A 109 14.64 -0.50 8.81
CA ARG A 109 14.78 0.70 9.67
C ARG A 109 15.97 1.50 9.20
N ILE A 110 15.72 2.70 8.68
CA ILE A 110 16.79 3.47 8.05
C ILE A 110 17.84 3.93 9.05
N LYS A 111 17.45 4.16 10.32
CA LYS A 111 18.38 4.60 11.36
C LYS A 111 19.39 3.50 11.71
N GLU A 112 18.96 2.25 11.70
CA GLU A 112 19.83 1.08 11.86
C GLU A 112 20.73 0.89 10.63
N LEU A 113 20.17 1.08 9.42
CA LEU A 113 20.89 0.85 8.16
C LEU A 113 21.89 1.95 7.79
N LEU A 114 21.56 3.22 8.05
CA LEU A 114 22.29 4.40 7.57
C LEU A 114 22.90 5.23 8.72
N GLY A 115 22.68 4.82 9.98
CA GLY A 115 23.13 5.54 11.17
C GLY A 115 22.28 6.77 11.56
N TYR A 116 21.41 7.24 10.66
CA TYR A 116 20.58 8.43 10.86
C TYR A 116 19.13 8.19 10.43
N GLY A 117 18.20 8.72 11.22
CA GLY A 117 16.80 8.88 10.84
C GLY A 117 16.59 10.05 9.87
N ILE A 118 15.40 10.10 9.25
CA ILE A 118 14.97 11.27 8.48
C ILE A 118 14.83 12.45 9.44
N GLY A 119 15.48 13.57 9.12
CA GLY A 119 15.52 14.78 9.94
C GLY A 119 16.81 14.94 10.75
N GLU A 120 17.60 13.88 10.93
CA GLU A 120 18.81 13.91 11.77
C GLU A 120 20.07 14.32 11.00
N VAL A 121 20.07 14.17 9.67
CA VAL A 121 21.20 14.53 8.82
C VAL A 121 21.31 16.06 8.69
N ARG A 122 22.50 16.61 8.97
CA ARG A 122 22.80 18.04 8.78
C ARG A 122 22.89 18.37 7.28
N THR A 123 21.80 18.90 6.72
CA THR A 123 21.74 19.30 5.31
C THR A 123 20.82 20.51 5.11
N ARG A 124 21.06 21.30 4.05
CA ARG A 124 20.14 22.36 3.61
C ARG A 124 18.96 21.83 2.79
N ARG A 125 19.02 20.57 2.35
CA ARG A 125 17.95 19.96 1.56
C ARG A 125 16.72 19.70 2.44
N PRO A 126 15.50 20.06 2.00
CA PRO A 126 14.29 19.81 2.79
C PRO A 126 14.10 18.33 3.14
N THR A 127 13.65 18.07 4.38
CA THR A 127 13.46 16.73 4.94
C THR A 127 12.66 15.79 4.04
N CYS A 128 11.51 16.26 3.55
CA CYS A 128 10.66 15.47 2.66
C CYS A 128 11.31 15.14 1.31
N SER A 129 12.24 16.00 0.84
CA SER A 129 12.92 15.82 -0.45
C SER A 129 13.86 14.61 -0.42
N TYR A 130 14.71 14.50 0.60
CA TYR A 130 15.59 13.34 0.72
C TYR A 130 14.88 12.12 1.30
N CYS A 131 13.83 12.27 2.11
CA CYS A 131 12.96 11.15 2.50
C CYS A 131 12.37 10.42 1.28
N GLY A 132 11.89 11.15 0.27
CA GLY A 132 11.40 10.55 -0.97
C GLY A 132 12.50 9.80 -1.75
N LEU A 133 13.70 10.37 -1.80
CA LEU A 133 14.87 9.73 -2.42
C LEU A 133 15.23 8.41 -1.70
N THR A 134 15.41 8.48 -0.38
CA THR A 134 15.77 7.33 0.46
C THR A 134 14.76 6.20 0.32
N LYS A 135 13.46 6.50 0.43
CA LYS A 135 12.41 5.47 0.29
C LYS A 135 12.45 4.79 -1.08
N ARG A 136 12.49 5.58 -2.16
CA ARG A 136 12.48 5.06 -3.54
C ARG A 136 13.69 4.18 -3.81
N TYR A 137 14.86 4.57 -3.34
CA TYR A 137 16.04 3.74 -3.45
C TYR A 137 15.89 2.42 -2.68
N ILE A 138 15.49 2.48 -1.40
CA ILE A 138 15.42 1.31 -0.53
C ILE A 138 14.43 0.28 -1.06
N PHE A 139 13.19 0.65 -1.38
CA PHE A 139 12.23 -0.37 -1.85
C PHE A 139 12.62 -0.94 -3.22
N ASN A 140 13.26 -0.15 -4.08
CA ASN A 140 13.71 -0.61 -5.38
C ASN A 140 14.86 -1.61 -5.22
N LYS A 141 15.86 -1.26 -4.40
CA LYS A 141 16.98 -2.15 -4.10
C LYS A 141 16.52 -3.42 -3.39
N PHE A 142 15.63 -3.30 -2.40
CA PHE A 142 15.05 -4.45 -1.70
C PHE A 142 14.32 -5.38 -2.67
N ALA A 143 13.50 -4.84 -3.56
CA ALA A 143 12.80 -5.63 -4.58
C ALA A 143 13.79 -6.37 -5.48
N TYR A 144 14.81 -5.67 -5.97
CA TYR A 144 15.87 -6.24 -6.82
C TYR A 144 16.65 -7.35 -6.11
N ASP A 145 17.17 -7.07 -4.91
CA ASP A 145 18.01 -8.01 -4.15
C ASP A 145 17.26 -9.31 -3.77
N ASN A 146 15.93 -9.24 -3.64
CA ASN A 146 15.09 -10.37 -3.22
C ASN A 146 14.28 -11.01 -4.37
N GLY A 147 14.56 -10.62 -5.63
CA GLY A 147 13.93 -11.21 -6.81
C GLY A 147 12.42 -11.02 -6.87
N PHE A 148 11.94 -9.80 -6.59
CA PHE A 148 10.55 -9.42 -6.84
C PHE A 148 10.38 -8.93 -8.28
N ASP A 149 9.28 -9.32 -8.93
CA ASP A 149 8.99 -9.00 -10.32
C ASP A 149 8.36 -7.60 -10.47
N ALA A 150 7.64 -7.15 -9.44
CA ALA A 150 6.95 -5.87 -9.47
C ALA A 150 6.90 -5.20 -8.08
N VAL A 151 6.80 -3.86 -8.08
CA VAL A 151 6.55 -3.05 -6.89
C VAL A 151 5.20 -2.34 -7.01
N ALA A 152 4.32 -2.55 -6.03
CA ALA A 152 3.03 -1.88 -5.94
C ALA A 152 3.04 -0.80 -4.84
N THR A 153 2.43 0.35 -5.13
CA THR A 153 2.28 1.48 -4.21
C THR A 153 0.83 1.96 -4.15
N GLY A 154 0.46 2.68 -3.09
CA GLY A 154 -0.91 3.11 -2.81
C GLY A 154 -1.31 4.48 -3.38
N HIS A 155 -0.79 4.89 -4.53
CA HIS A 155 -1.20 6.18 -5.14
C HIS A 155 -2.63 6.08 -5.69
N ASN A 156 -3.47 7.07 -5.40
CA ASN A 156 -4.87 7.15 -5.83
C ASN A 156 -5.16 8.46 -6.59
N LEU A 157 -6.40 8.59 -7.11
CA LEU A 157 -6.89 9.73 -7.91
C LEU A 157 -7.36 10.87 -7.01
#